data_AF-A0A934NW04-F1
#
_entry.id   AF-A0A934NW04-F1
#
_cell.length_a   1.000
_cell.length_b   1.000
_cell.length_c   1.000
_cell.angle_alpha   90.00
_cell.angle_beta   90.00
_cell.angle_gamma   90.00
#
_symmetry.space_group_name_H-M   'P 1'
#
loop_
_entity.id
_entity.type
_entity.pdbx_description
1 polymer ?
#
loop_
_entity_poly.entity_id
_entity_poly.type
_entity_poly.pdbx_seq_one_letter_code
_entity_poly.pdbx_strand_id
1 'polypeptide(L)' 'MDRIAGWWDEFELWIAGLPFIPQFILVMVLTVPLALAIATGLDRGLDALLRVLGRGSDQ' A
#
# COMPACT_ATOMS: atom_id res chain seq x y z
N MET A 1 7.87 -22.17 -0.91
CA MET A 1 7.84 -20.77 -0.44
C MET A 1 9.17 -20.06 -0.74
N ASP A 2 10.23 -20.82 -1.00
CA ASP A 2 11.60 -20.32 -1.17
C ASP A 2 11.83 -19.53 -2.46
N ARG A 3 11.06 -19.82 -3.52
CA ARG A 3 11.20 -19.12 -4.81
C ARG A 3 10.74 -17.66 -4.75
N ILE A 4 9.72 -17.37 -3.95
CA ILE A 4 9.22 -16.00 -3.76
C ILE A 4 10.15 -15.25 -2.81
N ALA A 5 10.61 -15.91 -1.75
CA ALA A 5 11.57 -15.34 -0.81
C ALA A 5 12.90 -15.00 -1.49
N GLY A 6 13.45 -15.88 -2.33
CA GLY A 6 14.71 -15.63 -3.05
C GLY A 6 14.59 -14.51 -4.08
N TRP A 7 13.47 -14.41 -4.79
CA TRP A 7 13.25 -13.29 -5.71
C TRP A 7 13.13 -11.95 -4.98
N TRP A 8 12.47 -11.93 -3.81
CA TRP A 8 12.38 -10.73 -2.97
C TRP A 8 13.74 -10.32 -2.39
N ASP A 9 14.57 -11.28 -1.99
CA ASP A 9 15.93 -11.04 -1.48
C ASP A 9 16.84 -10.37 -2.53
N GLU A 10 16.80 -10.85 -3.78
CA GLU A 10 17.51 -10.21 -4.90
C GLU A 10 16.99 -8.80 -5.19
N PHE A 11 15.67 -8.60 -5.06
CA PHE A 11 15.04 -7.30 -5.24
C PHE A 11 15.45 -6.31 -4.13
N GLU A 12 15.53 -6.77 -2.88
CA GLU A 12 16.00 -5.98 -1.74
C GLU A 12 17.46 -5.56 -1.94
N LEU A 13 18.32 -6.49 -2.35
CA LEU A 13 19.73 -6.19 -2.65
C LEU A 13 19.89 -5.20 -3.81
N TRP A 14 19.07 -5.31 -4.85
CA TRP A 14 19.06 -4.36 -5.95
C TRP A 14 18.68 -2.95 -5.48
N ILE A 15 17.61 -2.82 -4.70
CA ILE A 15 17.16 -1.54 -4.13
C ILE A 15 18.21 -0.95 -3.19
N ALA A 16 18.77 -1.77 -2.29
CA ALA A 16 19.76 -1.35 -1.30
C ALA A 16 21.11 -0.98 -1.94
N GLY A 17 21.41 -1.52 -3.13
CA GLY A 17 22.62 -1.20 -3.90
C GLY A 17 22.56 0.14 -4.66
N LEU A 18 21.40 0.80 -4.72
CA LEU A 18 21.26 2.11 -5.37
C LEU A 18 21.86 3.23 -4.50
N PRO A 19 22.42 4.29 -5.12
CA PRO A 19 22.78 5.51 -4.39
C PRO A 19 21.54 6.24 -3.87
N PHE A 20 21.73 7.14 -2.90
CA PHE A 20 20.64 7.77 -2.14
C PHE A 20 19.54 8.41 -3.01
N ILE A 21 19.90 9.19 -4.03
CA ILE A 21 18.92 9.93 -4.85
C ILE A 21 17.92 9.00 -5.56
N PRO A 22 18.35 8.03 -6.40
CA PRO A 22 17.40 7.14 -7.07
C PRO A 22 16.69 6.20 -6.10
N GLN A 23 17.32 5.77 -5.00
CA GLN A 23 16.66 4.97 -3.96
C GLN A 23 15.51 5.76 -3.31
N PHE A 24 15.75 7.02 -2.94
CA PHE A 24 14.75 7.90 -2.33
C PHE A 24 13.59 8.16 -3.28
N ILE A 25 13.87 8.44 -4.57
CA ILE A 25 12.82 8.63 -5.58
C ILE A 25 11.96 7.36 -5.71
N LEU A 26 12.58 6.18 -5.78
CA LEU A 26 11.87 4.91 -5.90
C LEU A 26 10.96 4.67 -4.67
N VAL A 27 11.47 4.91 -3.46
CA VAL A 27 10.68 4.80 -2.22
C VAL A 27 9.53 5.81 -2.21
N MET A 28 9.76 7.06 -2.59
CA MET A 28 8.70 8.08 -2.63
C MET A 28 7.61 7.74 -3.64
N VAL A 29 7.99 7.31 -4.84
CA VAL A 29 7.05 6.90 -5.91
C VAL A 29 6.24 5.68 -5.52
N LEU A 30 6.76 4.78 -4.66
CA LEU A 30 5.98 3.65 -4.14
C LEU A 30 5.11 4.05 -2.95
N THR A 31 5.69 4.77 -1.99
CA THR A 31 5.06 5.03 -0.69
C THR A 31 3.94 6.06 -0.78
N VAL A 32 4.10 7.11 -1.59
CA VAL A 32 3.08 8.16 -1.72
C VAL A 32 1.79 7.63 -2.35
N PRO A 33 1.82 6.92 -3.50
CA PRO A 33 0.62 6.30 -4.05
C PRO A 33 0.03 5.23 -3.14
N LEU A 34 0.87 4.44 -2.44
CA LEU A 34 0.40 3.45 -1.49
C LEU A 34 -0.37 4.11 -0.33
N ALA A 35 0.15 5.20 0.22
CA ALA A 35 -0.53 5.96 1.26
C ALA A 35 -1.86 6.54 0.76
N LEU A 36 -1.88 7.11 -0.45
CA LEU A 36 -3.11 7.61 -1.07
C LEU A 36 -4.13 6.48 -1.28
N ALA A 37 -3.68 5.32 -1.74
CA ALA A 37 -4.54 4.15 -1.96
C ALA A 37 -5.15 3.67 -0.63
N ILE A 38 -4.36 3.60 0.43
CA ILE A 38 -4.82 3.22 1.77
C ILE A 38 -5.82 4.25 2.30
N ALA A 39 -5.48 5.54 2.26
CA ALA A 39 -6.38 6.61 2.70
C ALA A 39 -7.72 6.55 1.96
N THR A 40 -7.66 6.48 0.62
CA THR A 40 -8.88 6.38 -0.20
C THR A 40 -9.66 5.09 0.08
N GLY A 41 -8.97 3.98 0.32
CA GLY A 41 -9.60 2.71 0.67
C GLY A 41 -10.29 2.74 2.02
N LEU A 42 -9.67 3.38 3.02
CA LEU A 42 -10.27 3.59 4.34
C LEU A 42 -11.48 4.50 4.26
N ASP A 43 -11.41 5.62 3.55
CA ASP A 43 -12.54 6.54 3.38
C ASP A 43 -13.74 5.83 2.75
N ARG A 44 -13.51 5.11 1.64
CA ARG A 44 -14.57 4.34 0.97
C ARG A 44 -15.08 3.17 1.81
N GLY A 45 -14.19 2.49 2.53
CA GLY A 45 -14.53 1.38 3.40
C GLY A 45 -15.40 1.83 4.57
N LEU A 46 -15.07 2.97 5.19
CA LEU A 46 -15.84 3.58 6.26
C LEU A 46 -17.21 4.01 5.75
N ASP A 47 -17.29 4.71 4.62
CA ASP A 47 -18.55 5.10 3.99
C ASP A 47 -19.44 3.88 3.68
N ALA A 48 -18.85 2.81 3.14
CA ALA A 48 -19.57 1.58 2.85
C ALA A 48 -20.08 0.91 4.13
N LEU A 49 -19.24 0.83 5.17
CA LEU A 49 -19.60 0.25 6.45
C LEU A 49 -20.73 1.04 7.14
N LEU A 50 -20.64 2.36 7.16
CA LEU A 50 -21.68 3.23 7.72
C LEU A 50 -23.00 3.12 6.95
N ARG A 51 -22.97 3.00 5.63
CA ARG A 51 -24.19 2.74 4.82
C ARG A 51 -24.81 1.39 5.13
N VAL A 52 -24.00 0.36 5.34
CA VAL A 52 -24.48 -0.99 5.69
C VAL A 52 -25.07 -1.00 7.10
N LEU A 53 -24.41 -0.36 8.06
CA LEU A 53 -24.89 -0.26 9.45
C LEU A 53 -26.12 0.65 9.60
N GLY A 54 -26.16 1.77 8.87
CA GLY A 54 -27.29 2.71 8.86
C GLY A 54 -28.52 2.22 8.09
N ARG A 55 -28.42 1.09 7.37
CA ARG A 55 -29.57 0.47 6.68
C ARG A 55 -30.45 -0.38 7.62
N GLY A 56 -30.23 -0.33 8.94
CA GLY A 56 -30.99 -1.05 9.95
C GLY A 56 -31.89 -0.20 10.87
N SER A 57 -31.97 1.12 10.68
CA SER A 57 -32.67 2.02 11.62
C SER A 57 -33.91 2.74 11.07
N ASP A 58 -34.46 2.32 9.93
CA ASP A 58 -35.68 2.90 9.34
C ASP A 58 -36.63 1.82 8.80
N GLN A 59 -37.20 1.03 9.70
CA GLN A 59 -38.51 0.39 9.51
C GLN A 59 -39.34 0.49 10.79
#